data_AF-A0A150FT76-F1
#
_entry.id   AF-A0A150FT76-F1
#
_cell.length_a   1.000
_cell.length_b   1.000
_cell.length_c   1.000
_cell.angle_alpha   90.00
_cell.angle_beta   90.00
_cell.angle_gamma   90.00
#
_symmetry.space_group_name_H-M   'P 1'
#
loop_
_entity.id
_entity.type
_entity.pdbx_description
1 polymer ?
#
loop_
_entity_poly.entity_id
_entity_poly.type
_entity_poly.pdbx_seq_one_letter_code
_entity_poly.pdbx_strand_id
1 'polypeptide(L)'
;MREGQSLQGLLFKRCVREYRQGRITQGVALLKAGLGYKWFRAVLEWPVCFVHERLAFVKPSTTHGVQSAAEGEAVTASMTWGARVQNPHGSVVVYLGPAVQSFSAVFSRIGSVPGLNGWALLPGGSGGGGS
;
A
#
# COMPACT_ATOMS: atom_id res chain seq x y z
N MET A 1 -15.28 19.33 5.97
CA MET A 1 -14.55 18.61 7.05
C MET A 1 -15.54 18.39 8.19
N ARG A 2 -15.91 17.15 8.54
CA ARG A 2 -16.70 16.87 9.74
C ARG A 2 -15.73 16.33 10.80
N GLU A 3 -15.60 17.05 11.92
CA GLU A 3 -14.94 16.62 13.18
C GLU A 3 -13.42 16.32 13.18
N GLY A 4 -12.62 16.97 12.34
CA GLY A 4 -11.15 16.79 12.39
C GLY A 4 -10.66 15.36 12.07
N GLN A 5 -11.56 14.49 11.62
CA GLN A 5 -11.24 13.11 11.23
C GLN A 5 -10.78 13.10 9.76
N SER A 6 -9.61 12.50 9.51
CA SER A 6 -9.14 12.25 8.15
C SER A 6 -10.01 11.17 7.50
N LEU A 7 -10.44 11.39 6.24
CA LEU A 7 -11.15 10.38 5.45
C LEU A 7 -10.38 9.06 5.39
N GLN A 8 -9.06 9.13 5.34
CA GLN A 8 -8.17 7.97 5.34
C GLN A 8 -8.25 7.20 6.66
N GLY A 9 -8.32 7.92 7.79
CA GLY A 9 -8.49 7.31 9.10
C GLY A 9 -9.85 6.61 9.24
N LEU A 10 -10.92 7.23 8.74
CA LEU A 10 -12.26 6.63 8.71
C LEU A 10 -12.30 5.35 7.85
N LEU A 11 -11.69 5.41 6.66
CA LEU A 11 -11.62 4.27 5.75
C LEU A 11 -10.79 3.12 6.35
N PHE A 12 -9.63 3.43 6.93
CA PHE A 12 -8.79 2.44 7.58
C PHE A 12 -9.49 1.79 8.78
N LYS A 13 -10.15 2.60 9.63
CA LYS A 13 -10.95 2.09 10.77
C LYS A 13 -12.06 1.14 10.31
N ARG A 14 -12.74 1.46 9.20
CA ARG A 14 -13.71 0.55 8.60
C ARG A 14 -13.03 -0.74 8.14
N CYS A 15 -11.95 -0.66 7.37
CA CYS A 15 -11.22 -1.84 6.87
C CYS A 15 -10.82 -2.79 8.02
N VAL A 16 -10.25 -2.26 9.10
CA VAL A 16 -9.92 -3.03 10.31
C VAL A 16 -11.15 -3.69 10.92
N ARG A 17 -12.27 -2.97 11.05
CA ARG A 17 -13.52 -3.53 11.59
C ARG A 17 -14.05 -4.67 10.73
N GLU A 18 -14.10 -4.49 9.42
CA GLU A 18 -14.58 -5.52 8.49
C GLU A 18 -13.69 -6.78 8.54
N TYR A 19 -12.36 -6.60 8.60
CA TYR A 19 -11.40 -7.69 8.77
C TYR A 19 -11.62 -8.44 10.10
N ARG A 20 -11.71 -7.72 11.22
CA ARG A 20 -11.95 -8.32 12.55
C ARG A 20 -13.29 -9.05 12.65
N GLN A 21 -14.28 -8.64 11.86
CA GLN A 21 -15.59 -9.30 11.79
C GLN A 21 -15.63 -10.45 10.78
N GLY A 22 -14.49 -10.82 10.18
CA GLY A 22 -14.39 -11.93 9.23
C GLY A 22 -15.04 -11.68 7.87
N ARG A 23 -15.56 -10.46 7.63
CA ARG A 23 -16.17 -10.10 6.33
C ARG A 23 -15.13 -9.84 5.25
N ILE A 24 -13.91 -9.54 5.67
CA ILE A 24 -12.72 -9.47 4.81
C ILE A 24 -11.69 -10.43 5.40
N THR A 25 -11.14 -11.32 4.59
CA THR A 25 -10.13 -12.29 5.03
C THR A 25 -8.72 -11.72 5.01
N GLN A 26 -8.45 -10.80 4.07
CA GLN A 26 -7.19 -10.06 3.95
C GLN A 26 -7.42 -8.72 3.26
N GLY A 27 -6.58 -7.73 3.51
CA GLY A 27 -6.67 -6.42 2.88
C GLY A 27 -5.33 -5.71 2.77
N VAL A 28 -5.14 -4.97 1.68
CA VAL A 28 -4.03 -4.04 1.48
C VAL A 28 -4.62 -2.65 1.31
N ALA A 29 -4.22 -1.70 2.13
CA ALA A 29 -4.65 -0.31 2.00
C ALA A 29 -3.45 0.59 1.72
N LEU A 30 -3.63 1.51 0.76
CA LEU A 30 -2.66 2.55 0.44
C LEU A 30 -3.12 3.87 1.07
N LEU A 31 -2.30 4.42 1.94
CA LEU A 31 -2.59 5.64 2.69
C LEU A 31 -1.44 6.65 2.51
N LYS A 32 -1.72 7.92 2.77
CA LYS A 32 -0.70 8.93 3.03
C LYS A 32 -0.17 8.73 4.44
N ALA A 33 1.15 8.78 4.59
CA ALA A 33 1.82 8.82 5.89
C ALA A 33 1.36 10.06 6.67
N GLY A 34 0.65 9.83 7.78
CA GLY A 34 0.08 10.84 8.65
C GLY A 34 0.78 10.86 10.01
N LEU A 35 2.11 10.89 10.03
CA LEU A 35 2.87 10.98 11.28
C LEU A 35 2.40 12.19 12.10
N GLY A 36 2.25 12.00 13.42
CA GLY A 36 1.69 13.00 14.33
C GLY A 36 0.16 12.99 14.46
N TYR A 37 -0.58 12.34 13.57
CA TYR A 37 -2.03 12.19 13.71
C TYR A 37 -2.38 10.96 14.55
N LYS A 38 -3.34 11.12 15.49
CA LYS A 38 -3.81 10.03 16.37
C LYS A 38 -4.25 8.78 15.60
N TRP A 39 -4.96 8.95 14.48
CA TRP A 39 -5.45 7.83 13.67
C TRP A 39 -4.30 7.05 13.01
N PHE A 40 -3.19 7.70 12.69
CA PHE A 40 -2.06 7.06 12.02
C PHE A 40 -1.27 6.16 12.96
N ARG A 41 -1.26 6.46 14.27
CA ARG A 41 -0.64 5.58 15.27
C ARG A 41 -1.20 4.16 15.21
N ALA A 42 -2.51 4.02 15.02
CA ALA A 42 -3.17 2.72 14.87
C ALA A 42 -2.79 1.99 13.58
N VAL A 43 -2.29 2.68 12.54
CA VAL A 43 -1.78 2.06 11.31
C VAL A 43 -0.48 1.31 11.59
N LEU A 44 0.36 1.84 12.49
CA LEU A 44 1.66 1.25 12.84
C LEU A 44 1.55 -0.02 13.71
N GLU A 45 0.35 -0.37 14.16
CA GLU A 45 0.06 -1.66 14.83
C GLU A 45 -0.04 -2.82 13.84
N TRP A 46 0.03 -2.54 12.54
CA TRP A 46 -0.08 -3.51 11.45
C TRP A 46 1.22 -3.56 10.64
N PRO A 47 1.46 -4.63 9.87
CA PRO A 47 2.53 -4.64 8.89
C PRO A 47 2.40 -3.47 7.91
N VAL A 48 3.45 -2.67 7.82
CA VAL A 48 3.50 -1.48 6.98
C VAL A 48 4.74 -1.46 6.09
N CYS A 49 4.61 -0.81 4.94
CA CYS A 49 5.70 -0.46 4.05
C CYS A 49 5.61 1.02 3.71
N PHE A 50 6.64 1.79 4.04
CA PHE A 50 6.79 3.18 3.60
C PHE A 50 7.44 3.20 2.22
N VAL A 51 6.69 3.63 1.22
CA VAL A 51 7.17 3.64 -0.17
C VAL A 51 8.24 4.71 -0.34
N HIS A 52 9.37 4.37 -0.99
CA HIS A 52 10.50 5.29 -1.19
C HIS A 52 10.14 6.41 -2.16
N GLU A 53 9.43 6.07 -3.22
CA GLU A 53 9.11 6.97 -4.31
C GLU A 53 7.66 7.45 -4.31
N ARG A 54 7.43 8.53 -5.05
CA ARG A 54 6.09 9.05 -5.31
C ARG A 54 5.39 8.13 -6.30
N LEU A 55 4.32 7.48 -5.86
CA LEU A 55 3.45 6.70 -6.73
C LEU A 55 2.81 7.57 -7.82
N ALA A 56 2.64 7.01 -9.02
CA ALA A 56 1.86 7.61 -10.09
C ALA A 56 0.66 6.72 -10.39
N PHE A 57 -0.53 7.31 -10.41
CA PHE A 57 -1.76 6.58 -10.68
C PHE A 57 -2.05 6.64 -12.19
N VAL A 58 -2.03 5.47 -12.83
CA VAL A 58 -2.45 5.30 -14.22
C VAL A 58 -3.96 5.16 -14.29
N LYS A 59 -4.56 5.68 -15.36
CA LYS A 59 -5.97 5.45 -15.67
C LYS A 59 -6.06 4.62 -16.94
N PRO A 60 -6.99 3.66 -17.02
CA PRO A 60 -7.30 3.02 -18.29
C PRO A 60 -7.78 4.11 -19.26
N SER A 61 -7.11 4.21 -20.39
CA SER A 61 -7.52 5.10 -21.47
C SER A 61 -8.70 4.44 -22.16
N THR A 62 -9.90 4.97 -21.95
CA THR A 62 -11.03 4.59 -22.77
C THR A 62 -10.82 5.23 -24.14
N THR A 63 -10.10 4.54 -25.03
CA THR A 63 -10.23 4.82 -26.46
C THR A 63 -11.66 4.44 -26.80
N HIS A 64 -12.55 5.43 -26.94
CA HIS A 64 -13.84 5.24 -27.59
C HIS A 64 -13.58 4.96 -29.07
N GLY A 65 -13.05 3.77 -29.37
CA GLY A 65 -12.95 3.21 -30.70
C GLY A 65 -14.27 2.52 -31.00
N VAL A 66 -14.86 2.89 -32.12
CA VAL A 66 -16.05 2.29 -32.74
C VAL A 66 -16.03 0.77 -32.55
N GLN A 67 -17.13 0.24 -32.01
CA GLN A 67 -17.38 -1.20 -31.93
C GLN A 67 -17.26 -1.79 -33.34
N SER A 68 -16.18 -2.52 -33.61
CA SER A 68 -16.14 -3.49 -34.69
C SER A 68 -16.03 -4.86 -34.04
N ALA A 69 -17.06 -5.66 -34.24
CA ALA A 69 -17.17 -7.01 -33.72
C ALA A 69 -16.14 -7.91 -34.42
N ALA A 70 -15.10 -8.29 -33.69
CA ALA A 70 -14.31 -9.47 -34.01
C ALA A 70 -13.83 -10.06 -32.67
N GLU A 71 -14.33 -11.26 -32.39
CA GLU A 71 -14.06 -12.02 -31.17
C GLU A 71 -12.58 -12.43 -31.12
N GLY A 72 -11.93 -12.24 -29.96
CA GLY A 72 -10.70 -12.98 -29.60
C GLY A 72 -9.42 -12.18 -29.36
N GLU A 73 -9.40 -10.86 -29.49
CA GLU A 73 -8.18 -10.08 -29.24
C GLU A 73 -8.11 -9.59 -27.77
N ALA A 74 -7.02 -9.87 -27.08
CA ALA A 74 -6.77 -9.38 -25.73
C ALA A 74 -6.85 -7.84 -25.72
N VAL A 75 -7.85 -7.28 -25.03
CA VAL A 75 -8.00 -5.84 -24.88
C VAL A 75 -6.80 -5.32 -24.07
N THR A 76 -5.72 -4.93 -24.75
CA THR A 76 -4.63 -4.16 -24.17
C THR A 76 -5.19 -2.77 -23.90
N ALA A 77 -5.83 -2.60 -22.75
CA ALA A 77 -6.27 -1.29 -22.29
C ALA A 77 -5.04 -0.40 -22.23
N SER A 78 -4.92 0.53 -23.18
CA SER A 78 -3.86 1.54 -23.15
C SER A 78 -3.98 2.27 -21.81
N MET A 79 -2.87 2.35 -21.08
CA MET A 79 -2.81 2.98 -19.77
C MET A 79 -2.26 4.37 -19.97
N THR A 80 -3.05 5.41 -19.71
CA THR A 80 -2.53 6.77 -19.73
C THR A 80 -2.11 7.16 -18.33
N TRP A 81 -0.89 7.69 -18.19
CA TRP A 81 -0.46 8.36 -16.98
C TRP A 81 -1.44 9.48 -16.66
N GLY A 82 -1.99 9.50 -15.44
CA GLY A 82 -2.88 10.57 -15.02
C GLY A 82 -2.12 11.90 -15.02
N ALA A 83 -2.29 12.71 -16.08
CA ALA A 83 -1.79 14.07 -16.09
C ALA A 83 -2.35 14.80 -14.87
N ARG A 84 -1.47 15.42 -14.07
CA ARG A 84 -1.77 16.26 -12.88
C ARG A 84 -2.21 15.59 -11.57
N VAL A 85 -2.02 14.29 -11.35
CA VAL A 85 -2.24 13.76 -9.98
C VAL A 85 -1.12 14.26 -9.06
N GLN A 86 -1.43 15.24 -8.20
CA GLN A 86 -0.55 15.60 -7.09
C GLN A 86 -0.54 14.43 -6.08
N ASN A 87 0.28 13.42 -6.35
CA ASN A 87 0.40 12.32 -5.41
C ASN A 87 1.09 12.82 -4.12
N PRO A 88 0.50 12.67 -2.93
CA PRO A 88 1.16 13.14 -1.71
C PRO A 88 2.54 12.51 -1.52
N HIS A 89 3.52 13.33 -1.09
CA HIS A 89 4.78 12.81 -0.57
C HIS A 89 4.51 11.95 0.68
N GLY A 90 5.19 10.81 0.78
CA GLY A 90 5.07 9.86 1.88
C GLY A 90 3.81 9.02 1.78
N SER A 91 3.88 7.92 1.03
CA SER A 91 2.86 6.88 0.99
C SER A 91 3.23 5.73 1.91
N VAL A 92 2.23 5.14 2.56
CA VAL A 92 2.38 3.90 3.32
C VAL A 92 1.37 2.88 2.82
N VAL A 93 1.85 1.67 2.60
CA VAL A 93 1.01 0.49 2.39
C VAL A 93 0.86 -0.20 3.72
N VAL A 94 -0.37 -0.55 4.10
CA VAL A 94 -0.69 -1.32 5.31
C VAL A 94 -1.40 -2.61 4.93
N TYR A 95 -1.03 -3.71 5.59
CA TYR A 95 -1.58 -5.03 5.35
C TYR A 95 -2.35 -5.57 6.56
N LEU A 96 -3.53 -6.12 6.29
CA LEU A 96 -4.37 -6.82 7.24
C LEU A 96 -4.47 -8.27 6.78
N GLY A 97 -3.85 -9.19 7.50
CA GLY A 97 -3.94 -10.61 7.17
C GLY A 97 -2.76 -11.43 7.69
N PRO A 98 -2.82 -12.76 7.54
CA PRO A 98 -1.79 -13.67 8.04
C PRO A 98 -0.55 -13.74 7.15
N ALA A 99 -0.62 -13.38 5.86
CA ALA A 99 0.49 -13.55 4.91
C ALA A 99 1.52 -12.41 4.98
N VAL A 100 2.01 -12.13 6.20
CA VAL A 100 2.94 -11.03 6.48
C VAL A 100 4.26 -11.21 5.74
N GLN A 101 4.75 -12.44 5.60
CA GLN A 101 6.00 -12.72 4.87
C GLN A 101 5.86 -12.36 3.39
N SER A 102 4.73 -12.73 2.77
CA SER A 102 4.43 -12.40 1.37
C SER A 102 4.32 -10.89 1.17
N PHE A 103 3.61 -10.20 2.09
CA PHE A 103 3.55 -8.74 2.11
C PHE A 103 4.96 -8.13 2.13
N SER A 104 5.79 -8.54 3.09
CA SER A 104 7.13 -8.00 3.24
C SER A 104 8.03 -8.31 2.04
N ALA A 105 7.95 -9.51 1.47
CA ALA A 105 8.75 -9.91 0.30
C ALA A 105 8.40 -9.10 -0.96
N VAL A 106 7.13 -8.74 -1.13
CA VAL A 106 6.67 -7.93 -2.26
C VAL A 106 7.01 -6.46 -2.05
N PHE A 107 6.60 -5.89 -0.91
CA PHE A 107 6.65 -4.44 -0.70
C PHE A 107 8.04 -3.92 -0.28
N SER A 108 8.93 -4.78 0.23
CA SER A 108 10.33 -4.38 0.49
C SER A 108 11.10 -3.99 -0.77
N ARG A 109 10.63 -4.41 -1.96
CA ARG A 109 11.24 -4.06 -3.25
C ARG A 109 11.05 -2.59 -3.63
N ILE A 110 10.06 -1.91 -3.05
CA ILE A 110 9.65 -0.54 -3.43
C ILE A 110 9.63 0.43 -2.23
N GLY A 111 9.99 -0.06 -1.04
CA GLY A 111 9.85 0.71 0.18
C GLY A 111 10.51 0.06 1.39
N SER A 112 10.38 0.73 2.52
CA SER A 112 10.92 0.31 3.80
C SER A 112 9.84 -0.33 4.66
N VAL A 113 10.02 -1.61 4.96
CA VAL A 113 9.27 -2.39 5.94
C VAL A 113 10.05 -2.38 7.25
N PRO A 114 9.54 -1.73 8.32
CA PRO A 114 10.17 -1.73 9.63
C PRO A 114 10.39 -3.16 10.14
N GLY A 115 11.59 -3.43 10.65
CA GLY A 115 11.98 -4.77 11.13
C GLY A 115 12.41 -5.76 10.04
N LEU A 116 12.36 -5.40 8.76
CA LEU A 116 12.93 -6.19 7.66
C LEU A 116 14.08 -5.47 6.96
N ASN A 117 13.82 -4.33 6.31
CA ASN A 117 14.82 -3.56 5.55
C ASN A 117 14.89 -2.07 5.95
N GLY A 118 13.96 -1.60 6.78
CA GLY A 118 13.94 -0.23 7.28
C GLY A 118 14.14 -0.18 8.79
N TRP A 119 15.38 -0.38 9.28
CA TRP A 119 15.86 -0.30 10.68
C TRP A 119 15.97 -1.65 11.43
N ALA A 120 16.98 -1.71 12.32
CA ALA A 120 18.06 -2.72 12.34
C ALA A 120 17.78 -4.09 12.99
N LEU A 121 18.01 -5.14 12.19
CA LEU A 121 18.84 -6.31 12.50
C LEU A 121 19.16 -6.95 11.14
N LEU A 122 20.44 -7.02 10.76
CA LEU A 122 20.82 -7.89 9.64
C LEU A 122 20.54 -9.32 10.11
N PRO A 123 19.67 -10.10 9.45
CA PRO A 123 19.56 -11.52 9.71
C PRO A 123 20.84 -12.18 9.17
N GLY A 124 21.92 -12.13 9.95
CA GLY A 124 23.23 -12.59 9.49
C GLY A 124 24.44 -11.98 10.19
N GLY A 125 24.26 -11.16 11.23
CA GLY A 125 25.35 -10.88 12.18
C GLY A 125 25.68 -12.13 12.98
N SER A 126 26.32 -13.13 12.35
CA SER A 126 27.04 -14.16 13.09
C SER A 126 28.07 -13.44 13.95
N GLY A 127 27.87 -13.45 15.27
CA GLY A 127 28.91 -13.17 16.25
C GLY A 127 29.98 -14.25 16.18
N GLY A 128 30.68 -14.33 15.04
CA GLY A 128 31.83 -15.17 14.82
C GLY A 128 33.09 -14.30 14.85
N GLY A 129 33.92 -14.52 15.85
CA GLY A 129 35.36 -14.26 15.76
C GLY A 129 35.90 -13.20 16.70
N GLY A 130 36.45 -13.65 17.83
CA GLY A 130 37.37 -12.89 18.68
C GLY A 130 37.72 -13.72 19.91
N SER A 131 38.82 -14.45 19.81
CA SER A 131 39.41 -15.39 20.78
C SER A 131 39.55 -14.86 22.21
#